data_AF-A0A7H2PPE6-F1
#
_entry.id   AF-A0A7H2PPE6-F1
#
_cell.length_a   1.000
_cell.length_b   1.000
_cell.length_c   1.000
_cell.angle_alpha   90.00
_cell.angle_beta   90.00
_cell.angle_gamma   90.00
#
_symmetry.space_group_name_H-M   'P 1'
#
loop_
_entity.id
_entity.type
_entity.pdbx_description
1 polymer ?
#
loop_
_entity_poly.entity_id
_entity_poly.type
_entity_poly.pdbx_seq_one_letter_code
_entity_poly.pdbx_strand_id
1 'polypeptide(L)' 'MQNVKCKCCFKLLAKIGTFDRIEIKCPRCKTLNNFQSTPSALPERQNERHIETGKIDEQHFCNTAIQS' A
#
# COMPACT_ATOMS: atom_id res chain seq x y z
N MET A 1 -15.73 1.24 -15.48
CA MET A 1 -15.47 2.17 -14.36
C MET A 1 -15.18 1.35 -13.11
N GLN A 2 -14.11 1.66 -12.38
CA GLN A 2 -13.69 0.97 -11.16
C GLN A 2 -14.02 1.81 -9.91
N ASN A 3 -14.39 1.14 -8.82
CA ASN A 3 -14.68 1.78 -7.54
C ASN A 3 -13.40 1.85 -6.71
N VAL A 4 -12.93 3.06 -6.44
CA VAL A 4 -11.76 3.30 -5.60
C VAL A 4 -12.22 3.57 -4.17
N LYS A 5 -11.76 2.72 -3.24
CA LYS A 5 -12.09 2.81 -1.80
C LYS A 5 -10.85 3.21 -1.01
N CYS A 6 -11.06 3.90 0.10
CA CYS A 6 -9.98 4.26 1.00
C CYS A 6 -9.33 3.00 1.61
N LYS A 7 -7.99 2.97 1.66
CA LYS A 7 -7.21 1.87 2.24
C LYS A 7 -7.35 1.76 3.77
N CYS A 8 -7.76 2.84 4.44
CA CYS A 8 -7.93 2.88 5.90
C CYS A 8 -9.39 2.62 6.33
N CYS A 9 -10.35 3.43 5.85
CA CYS A 9 -11.75 3.34 6.30
C CYS A 9 -12.68 2.56 5.34
N PHE A 10 -12.16 2.06 4.21
CA PHE A 10 -12.90 1.32 3.19
C PHE A 10 -14.13 2.02 2.60
N LYS A 11 -14.32 3.31 2.91
CA LYS A 11 -15.38 4.13 2.31
C LYS A 11 -15.02 4.45 0.86
N LEU A 12 -16.05 4.52 0.03
CA LEU A 12 -15.92 4.87 -1.38
C LEU A 12 -15.35 6.29 -1.49
N LEU A 13 -14.29 6.45 -2.27
CA LEU A 13 -13.67 7.74 -2.57
C LEU A 13 -14.12 8.26 -3.93
N ALA A 14 -14.06 7.42 -4.97
CA ALA A 14 -14.42 7.80 -6.33
C ALA A 14 -14.83 6.58 -7.17
N LYS A 15 -15.59 6.84 -8.24
CA LYS A 15 -15.80 5.91 -9.36
C LYS A 15 -15.05 6.44 -10.56
N ILE A 16 -14.02 5.74 -11.01
CA ILE A 16 -13.08 6.24 -12.01
C ILE A 16 -13.15 5.36 -13.26
N GLY A 17 -13.09 5.98 -14.44
CA GLY A 17 -13.03 5.27 -15.72
C GLY A 17 -11.64 4.68 -15.94
N THR A 18 -10.81 5.42 -16.67
CA THR A 18 -9.38 5.16 -16.88
C THR A 18 -8.58 6.21 -16.11
N PHE A 19 -7.49 5.79 -15.49
CA PHE A 19 -6.53 6.65 -14.82
C PHE A 19 -5.16 6.00 -14.88
N ASP A 20 -4.09 6.77 -14.79
CA ASP A 20 -2.72 6.24 -14.73
C ASP A 20 -2.25 6.22 -13.28
N ARG A 21 -2.28 7.40 -12.65
CA ARG A 21 -2.01 7.62 -11.22
C ARG A 21 -3.04 8.57 -10.64
N ILE A 22 -3.49 8.30 -9.42
CA ILE A 22 -4.37 9.20 -8.68
C ILE A 22 -4.02 9.21 -7.20
N GLU A 23 -3.95 10.42 -6.65
CA GLU A 23 -3.81 10.67 -5.22
C GLU A 23 -5.06 11.36 -4.70
N ILE A 24 -5.65 10.77 -3.67
CA ILE A 24 -6.88 11.28 -3.08
C ILE A 24 -6.84 11.19 -1.55
N LYS A 25 -7.00 12.34 -0.93
CA LYS A 25 -7.18 12.43 0.52
C LYS A 25 -8.59 12.01 0.89
N CYS A 26 -8.71 11.08 1.83
CA CYS A 26 -10.02 10.71 2.36
C CYS A 26 -10.57 11.84 3.25
N PRO A 27 -11.77 12.37 2.99
CA PRO A 27 -12.35 13.43 3.83
C PRO A 27 -12.74 12.94 5.23
N ARG A 28 -12.90 11.62 5.42
CA ARG A 28 -13.32 11.03 6.71
C ARG A 28 -12.14 10.70 7.63
N CYS A 29 -11.19 9.90 7.15
CA CYS A 29 -10.04 9.47 7.96
C CYS A 29 -8.75 10.25 7.69
N LYS A 30 -8.76 11.21 6.75
CA LYS A 30 -7.64 12.07 6.36
C LYS A 30 -6.43 11.33 5.74
N THR A 31 -6.47 10.01 5.64
CA THR A 31 -5.46 9.19 4.93
C THR A 31 -5.33 9.64 3.48
N LEU A 32 -4.08 9.84 3.04
CA LEU A 32 -3.75 10.08 1.64
C LEU A 32 -3.63 8.72 0.94
N ASN A 33 -4.49 8.48 -0.06
CA ASN A 33 -4.52 7.21 -0.78
C ASN A 33 -3.90 7.43 -2.16
N ASN A 34 -2.80 6.74 -2.45
CA ASN A 34 -2.19 6.68 -3.77
C ASN A 34 -2.63 5.38 -4.48
N PHE A 35 -3.17 5.52 -5.69
CA PHE A 35 -3.56 4.43 -6.57
C PHE A 35 -2.85 4.57 -7.92
N GLN A 36 -2.36 3.45 -8.43
CA GLN A 36 -1.79 3.32 -9.75
C GLN A 36 -2.63 2.31 -10.52
N SER A 37 -3.03 2.62 -11.75
CA SER A 37 -3.59 1.60 -12.62
C SER A 37 -2.46 0.67 -13.02
N THR A 38 -2.50 -0.56 -12.54
CA THR A 38 -1.71 -1.62 -13.15
C THR A 38 -2.42 -2.04 -14.43
N PRO A 39 -1.78 -1.91 -15.61
CA PRO A 39 -2.26 -2.62 -16.80
C PRO A 39 -2.22 -4.12 -16.46
N SER A 40 -3.34 -4.80 -16.65
CA SER A 40 -3.55 -6.18 -16.22
C SER A 40 -2.55 -7.14 -16.86
N ALA A 41 -1.51 -7.51 -16.12
CA ALA A 41 -0.77 -8.75 -16.29
C ALA A 41 -0.18 -9.18 -14.93
N LEU A 42 -0.75 -10.26 -14.38
CA LEU A 42 -0.38 -11.01 -13.17
C LEU A 42 -1.09 -10.65 -11.84
N PRO A 43 -1.62 -11.66 -11.12
CA PRO A 43 -2.13 -11.48 -9.76
C PRO A 43 -0.94 -11.47 -8.78
N GLU A 44 -0.40 -10.29 -8.50
CA GLU A 44 0.58 -10.16 -7.42
C GLU A 44 -0.12 -10.20 -6.06
N ARG A 45 0.39 -11.09 -5.20
CA ARG A 45 -0.05 -11.28 -3.82
C ARG A 45 -0.16 -9.94 -3.12
N GLN A 46 -1.37 -9.62 -2.68
CA GLN A 46 -1.68 -8.65 -1.64
C GLN A 46 -0.90 -8.97 -0.36
N ASN A 47 0.33 -8.45 -0.27
CA ASN A 47 1.06 -8.42 0.98
C ASN A 47 1.77 -7.07 1.07
N GLU A 48 1.22 -6.16 1.89
CA GLU A 48 1.97 -5.20 2.69
C GLU A 48 0.97 -4.31 3.45
N ARG A 49 0.59 -4.83 4.62
CA ARG A 49 0.10 -3.98 5.71
C ARG A 49 1.28 -3.12 6.16
N HIS A 50 1.43 -1.95 5.58
CA HIS A 50 2.31 -0.93 6.16
C HIS A 50 1.56 -0.31 7.35
N ILE A 51 1.68 -0.97 8.51
CA ILE A 51 1.44 -0.32 9.81
C ILE A 51 2.79 0.30 10.18
N GLU A 52 2.88 1.63 10.04
CA GLU A 52 3.90 2.39 10.75
C GLU A 52 3.64 2.25 12.26
N THR A 53 4.41 1.40 12.92
CA THR A 53 4.70 1.54 14.34
C THR A 53 6.19 1.67 14.47
N GLY A 54 6.62 2.89 14.78
CA GLY A 54 8.03 3.21 14.95
C GLY A 54 8.68 2.48 16.13
N LYS A 55 10.01 2.49 16.06
CA LYS A 55 11.01 2.08 17.06
C LYS A 55 11.25 0.57 17.13
N ILE A 56 12.36 0.13 16.54
CA ILE A 56 13.53 -0.30 17.31
C ILE A 56 14.77 -0.18 16.43
N ASP A 57 15.72 0.58 16.96
CA ASP A 57 17.13 0.58 16.63
C ASP A 57 17.68 -0.83 16.86
N GLU A 58 18.35 -1.46 15.89
CA GLU A 58 19.63 -2.13 16.14
C GLU A 58 20.27 -2.55 14.82
N GLN A 59 21.45 -1.99 14.57
CA GLN A 59 22.42 -2.51 13.62
C GLN A 59 22.71 -3.98 13.93
N HIS A 60 22.60 -4.88 12.96
CA HIS A 60 23.49 -6.06 12.92
C HIS A 60 23.77 -6.49 11.48
N PHE A 61 24.82 -5.85 10.97
CA PHE A 61 25.66 -6.33 9.89
C PHE A 61 26.31 -7.66 10.31
N CYS A 62 26.11 -8.70 9.49
CA CYS A 62 27.03 -9.82 9.21
C CYS A 62 27.45 -10.76 10.36
N ASN A 63 27.27 -12.08 10.17
CA ASN A 63 28.28 -12.94 9.56
C ASN A 63 27.89 -14.43 9.59
N THR A 64 28.36 -15.10 8.54
CA THR A 64 28.58 -16.54 8.34
C THR A 64 28.97 -17.33 9.60
N ALA A 65 28.25 -18.42 9.89
CA ALA A 65 28.82 -19.64 10.48
C ALA A 65 27.90 -20.84 10.19
N ILE A 66 28.42 -21.77 9.41
CA ILE A 66 27.89 -23.12 9.19
C ILE A 66 28.11 -23.95 10.48
N GLN A 67 27.10 -24.71 10.90
CA GLN A 67 27.19 -25.87 11.81
C GLN A 67 26.23 -26.92 11.21
N SER A 68 26.55 -28.21 11.02
CA SER A 68 27.65 -29.08 11.44
C SER A 68 27.76 -30.21 10.41
#